data_AF-M6U3P9-F1
#
_entry.id   AF-M6U3P9-F1
#
_cell.length_a   1.000
_cell.length_b   1.000
_cell.length_c   1.000
_cell.angle_alpha   90.00
_cell.angle_beta   90.00
_cell.angle_gamma   90.00
#
_symmetry.space_group_name_H-M   'P 1'
#
loop_
_entity.id
_entity.type
_entity.pdbx_description
1 polymer ?
#
loop_
_entity_poly.entity_id
_entity_poly.type
_entity_poly.pdbx_seq_one_letter_code
_entity_poly.pdbx_strand_id
1 'polypeptide(L)'
;MNRFWIIFFLFCIGSISAEETKFYVTRNTFPLGEESYAVFELDMASRFSIPQKYYSNSDVSVTYAGSEENTTIINFQVFRKRLLKFRIQASKQGMFTLPTLSIEVNGNMFSPPPLKIQVLEKSKIAKRGSFFDRFFHFEEETLPENADLKVIFQTSKKEVWVGEPLIGYFTLYYRDVRKPYFDRNPADSIRFPYFRSEVISGVAVKVPDQVLYEGNVYDIAVYNKEIYSLIPLRAGEFQLGKTTFALEGQLQSYFNVKTIPTTPNQIRVKELPKFEGKFSGAVGKFKTQVKIENDPKTIQEGETLYLKLTIEGEGNLSSVTEPISNCKEGSNCIPEVTLYDTSRSWKFTELENGGYGFYSVARFEYGIPMKNVGIWKQEPKDFIFFDPVSGNYQTVSFEIPSVNVSVRTDKNSKSQEPSEENRTSIFSFWILTFVFVLLSFVIWFYFQKLDSTFLISLPILFPILGVPILKELDLQTGTKRGLVLKQSLLSKGVSEKDVFFLLEISEAKSGFAELALQLNLKDKRTLLRIANFILKNKMEENL
;
A
#
# COMPACT_ATOMS: atom_id res chain seq x y z
N MET A 1 11.59 -35.98 -67.29
CA MET A 1 10.51 -34.99 -67.39
C MET A 1 9.62 -35.14 -66.18
N ASN A 2 9.94 -34.48 -65.05
CA ASN A 2 9.12 -34.50 -63.84
C ASN A 2 9.18 -33.11 -63.19
N ARG A 3 8.02 -32.46 -63.13
CA ARG A 3 7.80 -31.12 -62.57
C ARG A 3 7.82 -31.23 -61.04
N PHE A 4 8.75 -30.55 -60.37
CA PHE A 4 8.69 -30.32 -58.93
C PHE A 4 7.80 -29.10 -58.66
N TRP A 5 6.69 -29.31 -57.99
CA TRP A 5 5.79 -28.27 -57.50
C TRP A 5 6.25 -27.85 -56.10
N ILE A 6 6.67 -26.60 -55.96
CA ILE A 6 7.01 -25.99 -54.65
C ILE A 6 5.68 -25.53 -54.03
N ILE A 7 5.23 -26.22 -52.98
CA ILE A 7 4.11 -25.79 -52.15
C ILE A 7 4.66 -24.84 -51.07
N PHE A 8 4.32 -23.57 -51.18
CA PHE A 8 4.60 -22.54 -50.18
C PHE A 8 3.57 -22.68 -49.04
N PHE A 9 3.99 -23.28 -47.93
CA PHE A 9 3.14 -23.45 -46.74
C PHE A 9 3.14 -22.13 -45.96
N LEU A 10 2.11 -21.29 -46.18
CA LEU A 10 1.86 -20.07 -45.44
C LEU A 10 1.35 -20.43 -44.04
N PHE A 11 2.25 -20.44 -43.07
CA PHE A 11 1.96 -20.69 -41.66
C PHE A 11 1.35 -19.43 -41.03
N CYS A 12 0.05 -19.21 -41.21
CA CYS A 12 -0.71 -18.22 -40.45
C CYS A 12 -1.04 -18.80 -39.07
N ILE A 13 -0.13 -18.71 -38.10
CA ILE A 13 -0.51 -18.80 -36.68
C ILE A 13 -0.97 -17.41 -36.24
N GLY A 14 -2.23 -17.11 -36.51
CA GLY A 14 -2.97 -16.09 -35.79
C GLY A 14 -3.85 -16.77 -34.76
N SER A 15 -3.37 -16.95 -33.54
CA SER A 15 -4.24 -17.26 -32.41
C SER A 15 -5.08 -16.02 -32.11
N ILE A 16 -6.22 -15.88 -32.79
CA ILE A 16 -7.26 -14.94 -32.37
C ILE A 16 -7.87 -15.55 -31.10
N SER A 17 -7.41 -15.09 -29.94
CA SER A 17 -8.17 -15.25 -28.71
C SER A 17 -9.51 -14.54 -28.93
N ALA A 18 -10.62 -15.27 -28.99
CA ALA A 18 -11.93 -14.67 -29.07
C ALA A 18 -12.17 -13.88 -27.77
N GLU A 19 -12.12 -12.56 -27.89
CA GLU A 19 -12.40 -11.59 -26.83
C GLU A 19 -13.91 -11.66 -26.55
N GLU A 20 -14.32 -12.51 -25.61
CA GLU A 20 -15.74 -12.77 -25.36
C GLU A 20 -16.33 -11.64 -24.51
N THR A 21 -17.01 -10.70 -25.17
CA THR A 21 -17.89 -9.73 -24.50
C THR A 21 -19.00 -10.47 -23.77
N LYS A 22 -19.10 -10.28 -22.45
CA LYS A 22 -20.14 -10.93 -21.63
C LYS A 22 -21.28 -9.97 -21.35
N PHE A 23 -22.48 -10.53 -21.21
CA PHE A 23 -23.67 -9.79 -20.83
C PHE A 23 -24.41 -10.50 -19.70
N TYR A 24 -24.77 -9.75 -18.66
CA TYR A 24 -25.57 -10.25 -17.55
C TYR A 24 -26.37 -9.13 -16.90
N VAL A 25 -27.30 -9.49 -16.01
CA VAL A 25 -28.05 -8.53 -15.18
C VAL A 25 -27.69 -8.75 -13.72
N THR A 26 -27.51 -7.66 -12.97
CA THR A 26 -27.11 -7.71 -11.55
C THR A 26 -28.14 -8.43 -10.67
N ARG A 27 -29.44 -8.28 -11.00
CA ARG A 27 -30.56 -9.00 -10.37
C ARG A 27 -31.62 -9.32 -11.41
N ASN A 28 -31.87 -10.60 -11.68
CA ASN A 28 -32.95 -11.05 -12.55
C ASN A 28 -34.33 -10.99 -11.88
N THR A 29 -34.39 -10.88 -10.55
CA THR A 29 -35.61 -10.68 -9.76
C THR A 29 -35.42 -9.54 -8.77
N PHE A 30 -36.29 -8.52 -8.80
CA PHE A 30 -36.18 -7.35 -7.91
C PHE A 30 -37.53 -6.66 -7.67
N PRO A 31 -37.74 -6.01 -6.50
CA PRO A 31 -38.97 -5.26 -6.21
C PRO A 31 -39.15 -4.02 -7.10
N LEU A 32 -40.41 -3.69 -7.41
CA LEU A 32 -40.75 -2.46 -8.13
C LEU A 32 -40.23 -1.22 -7.38
N GLY A 33 -39.41 -0.41 -8.05
CA GLY A 33 -38.77 0.80 -7.49
C GLY A 33 -37.36 0.59 -6.96
N GLU A 34 -36.85 -0.65 -6.93
CA GLU A 34 -35.43 -0.93 -6.71
C GLU A 34 -34.64 -0.94 -8.03
N GLU A 35 -33.32 -0.72 -7.95
CA GLU A 35 -32.45 -0.68 -9.13
C GLU A 35 -31.92 -2.07 -9.49
N SER A 36 -31.95 -2.39 -10.79
CA SER A 36 -31.20 -3.49 -11.40
C SER A 36 -30.48 -2.97 -12.65
N TYR A 37 -29.35 -3.57 -12.99
CA TYR A 37 -28.50 -3.13 -14.09
C TYR A 37 -28.26 -4.27 -15.08
N ALA A 38 -28.41 -3.97 -16.37
CA ALA A 38 -27.84 -4.76 -17.45
C ALA A 38 -26.38 -4.33 -17.64
N VAL A 39 -25.46 -5.29 -17.66
CA VAL A 39 -24.03 -5.06 -17.64
C VAL A 39 -23.40 -5.74 -18.84
N PHE A 40 -22.71 -4.96 -19.67
CA PHE A 40 -21.75 -5.49 -20.63
C PHE A 40 -20.37 -5.45 -19.99
N GLU A 41 -19.72 -6.61 -19.91
CA GLU A 41 -18.36 -6.76 -19.42
C GLU A 41 -17.41 -6.91 -20.61
N LEU A 42 -16.45 -6.00 -20.68
CA LEU A 42 -15.49 -5.84 -21.77
C LEU A 42 -14.06 -5.96 -21.24
N ASP A 43 -13.16 -6.40 -22.10
CA ASP A 43 -11.73 -6.25 -21.86
C ASP A 43 -11.32 -4.77 -21.92
N MET A 44 -10.30 -4.39 -21.15
CA MET A 44 -9.85 -3.00 -21.06
C MET A 44 -9.28 -2.48 -22.39
N ALA A 45 -8.68 -3.37 -23.19
CA ALA A 45 -8.10 -3.05 -24.48
C ALA A 45 -9.16 -2.87 -25.59
N SER A 46 -10.38 -3.36 -25.38
CA SER A 46 -11.43 -3.31 -26.40
C SER A 46 -11.87 -1.86 -26.62
N ARG A 47 -11.91 -1.44 -27.89
CA ARG A 47 -12.55 -0.18 -28.30
C ARG A 47 -14.05 -0.40 -28.30
N PHE A 48 -14.82 0.53 -27.77
CA PHE A 48 -16.28 0.39 -27.74
C PHE A 48 -16.99 1.67 -28.15
N SER A 49 -18.20 1.51 -28.69
CA SER A 49 -19.14 2.59 -28.95
C SER A 49 -20.51 2.19 -28.41
N ILE A 50 -21.27 3.17 -27.91
CA ILE A 50 -22.65 2.97 -27.43
C ILE A 50 -23.56 3.69 -28.41
N PRO A 51 -24.06 3.01 -29.46
CA PRO A 51 -24.82 3.66 -30.53
C PRO A 51 -26.16 4.21 -30.00
N GLN A 52 -26.73 3.55 -29.00
CA GLN A 52 -27.99 3.95 -28.37
C GLN A 52 -27.88 3.88 -26.85
N LYS A 53 -28.23 4.99 -26.18
CA LYS A 53 -28.15 5.14 -24.71
C LYS A 53 -29.48 4.90 -23.99
N TYR A 54 -30.57 4.79 -24.73
CA TYR A 54 -31.92 4.58 -24.18
C TYR A 54 -32.67 3.57 -25.04
N TYR A 55 -33.17 2.52 -24.40
CA TYR A 55 -33.98 1.47 -25.01
C TYR A 55 -35.28 1.34 -24.23
N SER A 56 -36.40 1.08 -24.90
CA SER A 56 -37.69 0.90 -24.22
C SER A 56 -38.57 -0.07 -24.99
N ASN A 57 -39.36 -0.83 -24.26
CA ASN A 57 -40.58 -1.47 -24.77
C ASN A 57 -41.79 -0.94 -23.97
N SER A 58 -42.95 -1.61 -24.04
CA SER A 58 -44.19 -1.18 -23.39
C SER A 58 -44.09 -1.06 -21.87
N ASP A 59 -43.23 -1.84 -21.22
CA ASP A 59 -43.25 -2.03 -19.76
C ASP A 59 -41.89 -1.79 -19.08
N VAL A 60 -40.79 -1.85 -19.83
CA VAL A 60 -39.41 -1.73 -19.34
C VAL A 60 -38.62 -0.75 -20.19
N SER A 61 -37.92 0.16 -19.53
CA SER A 61 -36.90 1.01 -20.13
C SER A 61 -35.51 0.66 -19.58
N VAL A 62 -34.49 0.83 -20.43
CA VAL A 62 -33.10 0.54 -20.13
C VAL A 62 -32.26 1.73 -20.58
N THR A 63 -31.59 2.39 -19.64
CA THR A 63 -30.86 3.64 -19.88
C THR A 63 -29.41 3.50 -19.47
N TYR A 64 -28.48 3.94 -20.31
CA TYR A 64 -27.05 3.96 -19.98
C TYR A 64 -26.79 4.81 -18.72
N ALA A 65 -26.21 4.19 -17.70
CA ALA A 65 -25.96 4.78 -16.39
C ALA A 65 -24.49 5.17 -16.19
N GLY A 66 -23.58 4.61 -16.99
CA GLY A 66 -22.15 4.92 -16.93
C GLY A 66 -21.27 3.71 -17.19
N SER A 67 -19.97 3.95 -17.15
CA SER A 67 -18.93 2.92 -17.21
C SER A 67 -18.22 2.86 -15.87
N GLU A 68 -17.90 1.66 -15.42
CA GLU A 68 -17.08 1.41 -14.24
C GLU A 68 -15.89 0.53 -14.63
N GLU A 69 -14.73 0.77 -14.04
CA GLU A 69 -13.59 -0.12 -14.16
C GLU A 69 -13.58 -1.05 -12.95
N ASN A 70 -13.72 -2.35 -13.21
CA ASN A 70 -13.63 -3.37 -12.20
C ASN A 70 -12.20 -3.91 -12.19
N THR A 71 -11.45 -3.62 -11.12
CA THR A 71 -10.12 -4.21 -10.89
C THR A 71 -10.24 -5.37 -9.93
N THR A 72 -9.90 -6.56 -10.40
CA THR A 72 -9.84 -7.77 -9.59
C THR A 72 -8.42 -8.29 -9.55
N ILE A 73 -7.93 -8.59 -8.36
CA ILE A 73 -6.59 -9.15 -8.17
C ILE A 73 -6.77 -10.62 -7.81
N ILE A 74 -6.54 -11.50 -8.78
CA ILE A 74 -6.66 -12.96 -8.59
C ILE A 74 -5.26 -13.54 -8.65
N ASN A 75 -4.81 -14.19 -7.57
CA ASN A 75 -3.45 -14.74 -7.46
C ASN A 75 -2.35 -13.72 -7.83
N PHE A 76 -2.50 -12.47 -7.38
CA PHE A 76 -1.58 -11.37 -7.67
C PHE A 76 -1.48 -10.97 -9.14
N GLN A 77 -2.37 -11.46 -10.00
CA GLN A 77 -2.54 -10.94 -11.35
C GLN A 77 -3.69 -9.95 -11.37
N VAL A 78 -3.47 -8.81 -12.02
CA VAL A 78 -4.49 -7.77 -12.14
C VAL A 78 -5.35 -8.06 -13.35
N PHE A 79 -6.60 -8.42 -13.11
CA PHE A 79 -7.64 -8.56 -14.12
C PHE A 79 -8.50 -7.30 -14.07
N ARG A 80 -8.36 -6.47 -15.10
CA ARG A 80 -9.17 -5.26 -15.26
C ARG A 80 -10.22 -5.50 -16.33
N LYS A 81 -11.48 -5.24 -15.97
CA LYS A 81 -12.61 -5.28 -16.89
C LYS A 81 -13.30 -3.93 -16.89
N ARG A 82 -13.86 -3.56 -18.04
CA ARG A 82 -14.73 -2.40 -18.15
C ARG A 82 -16.18 -2.86 -18.14
N LEU A 83 -16.96 -2.32 -17.22
CA LEU A 83 -18.38 -2.61 -17.08
C LEU A 83 -19.21 -1.44 -17.60
N LEU A 84 -19.90 -1.63 -18.71
CA LEU A 84 -20.89 -0.66 -19.19
C LEU A 84 -22.24 -0.99 -18.54
N LYS A 85 -22.73 -0.09 -17.69
CA LYS A 85 -23.96 -0.31 -16.92
C LYS A 85 -25.12 0.41 -17.57
N PHE A 86 -26.21 -0.32 -17.76
CA PHE A 86 -27.49 0.21 -18.20
C PHE A 86 -28.52 -0.05 -17.09
N ARG A 87 -29.06 1.03 -16.52
CA ARG A 87 -30.10 0.96 -15.49
C ARG A 87 -31.40 0.46 -16.12
N ILE A 88 -31.98 -0.56 -15.51
CA ILE A 88 -33.27 -1.14 -15.88
C ILE A 88 -34.35 -0.48 -15.01
N GLN A 89 -35.42 0.00 -15.64
CA GLN A 89 -36.58 0.56 -14.96
C GLN A 89 -37.85 -0.11 -15.50
N ALA A 90 -38.67 -0.62 -14.59
CA ALA A 90 -39.97 -1.19 -14.91
C ALA A 90 -41.09 -0.29 -14.41
N SER A 91 -42.17 -0.16 -15.19
CA SER A 91 -43.31 0.69 -14.85
C SER A 91 -44.29 0.02 -13.88
N LYS A 92 -44.33 -1.32 -13.86
CA LYS A 92 -45.23 -2.12 -13.04
C LYS A 92 -44.60 -3.47 -12.67
N GLN A 93 -45.21 -4.18 -11.74
CA GLN A 93 -44.82 -5.55 -11.39
C GLN A 93 -45.18 -6.55 -12.50
N GLY A 94 -44.42 -7.63 -12.63
CA GLY A 94 -44.64 -8.69 -13.61
C GLY A 94 -43.35 -9.29 -14.17
N MET A 95 -43.52 -10.22 -15.12
CA MET A 95 -42.42 -10.79 -15.90
C MET A 95 -42.27 -10.00 -17.21
N PHE A 96 -41.06 -9.53 -17.50
CA PHE A 96 -40.79 -8.74 -18.70
C PHE A 96 -39.54 -9.23 -19.42
N THR A 97 -39.54 -9.15 -20.75
CA THR A 97 -38.33 -9.33 -21.55
C THR A 97 -37.66 -7.96 -21.73
N LEU A 98 -36.34 -7.89 -21.55
CA LEU A 98 -35.59 -6.67 -21.82
C LEU A 98 -35.65 -6.29 -23.30
N PRO A 99 -35.65 -4.99 -23.65
CA PRO A 99 -35.47 -4.56 -25.03
C PRO A 99 -34.10 -5.04 -25.55
N THR A 100 -33.99 -5.29 -26.85
CA THR A 100 -32.74 -5.74 -27.49
C THR A 100 -31.67 -4.67 -27.34
N LEU A 101 -30.73 -4.89 -26.43
CA LEU A 101 -29.59 -4.01 -26.22
C LEU A 101 -28.53 -4.28 -27.28
N SER A 102 -27.71 -3.28 -27.57
CA SER A 102 -26.54 -3.48 -28.41
C SER A 102 -25.43 -2.50 -28.06
N ILE A 103 -24.19 -2.97 -28.21
CA ILE A 103 -22.99 -2.16 -28.14
C ILE A 103 -22.07 -2.53 -29.29
N GLU A 104 -21.23 -1.61 -29.71
CA GLU A 104 -20.18 -1.89 -30.68
C GLU A 104 -18.89 -2.17 -29.92
N VAL A 105 -18.22 -3.29 -30.20
CA VAL A 105 -16.95 -3.68 -29.59
C VAL A 105 -15.98 -4.06 -30.70
N ASN A 106 -14.85 -3.36 -30.78
CA ASN A 106 -13.81 -3.54 -31.80
C ASN A 106 -14.35 -3.50 -33.24
N GLY A 107 -15.37 -2.67 -33.50
CA GLY A 107 -16.01 -2.53 -34.82
C GLY A 107 -17.11 -3.55 -35.12
N ASN A 108 -17.37 -4.49 -34.22
CA ASN A 108 -18.44 -5.48 -34.35
C ASN A 108 -19.61 -5.15 -33.43
N MET A 109 -20.83 -5.27 -33.95
CA MET A 109 -22.05 -5.09 -33.16
C MET A 109 -22.32 -6.34 -32.31
N PHE A 110 -22.27 -6.18 -30.99
CA PHE A 110 -22.63 -7.20 -30.03
C PHE A 110 -24.06 -6.94 -29.51
N SER A 111 -24.94 -7.92 -29.69
CA SER A 111 -26.31 -7.90 -29.16
C SER A 111 -26.56 -9.17 -28.37
N PRO A 112 -26.88 -9.08 -27.07
CA PRO A 112 -27.12 -10.25 -26.24
C PRO A 112 -28.46 -10.89 -26.57
N PRO A 113 -28.63 -12.19 -26.29
CA PRO A 113 -29.92 -12.87 -26.46
C PRO A 113 -30.99 -12.23 -25.55
N PRO A 114 -32.28 -12.35 -25.92
CA PRO A 114 -33.38 -11.81 -25.12
C PRO A 114 -33.36 -12.37 -23.68
N LEU A 115 -33.35 -11.48 -22.70
CA LEU A 115 -33.30 -11.83 -21.28
C LEU A 115 -34.60 -11.44 -20.58
N LYS A 116 -35.12 -12.33 -19.74
CA LYS A 116 -36.32 -12.08 -18.91
C LYS A 116 -35.92 -11.62 -17.51
N ILE A 117 -36.69 -10.69 -16.98
CA ILE A 117 -36.61 -10.20 -15.61
C ILE A 117 -37.97 -10.37 -14.91
N GLN A 118 -37.94 -10.53 -13.58
CA GLN A 118 -39.11 -10.58 -12.73
C GLN A 118 -39.14 -9.38 -11.80
N VAL A 119 -40.17 -8.54 -11.95
CA VAL A 119 -40.39 -7.38 -11.10
C VAL A 119 -41.46 -7.74 -10.08
N LEU A 120 -41.05 -7.82 -8.81
CA LEU A 120 -41.94 -8.15 -7.70
C LEU A 120 -42.76 -6.91 -7.29
N GLU A 121 -43.78 -7.11 -6.45
CA GLU A 121 -44.46 -6.00 -5.81
C GLU A 121 -43.45 -5.06 -5.14
N LYS A 122 -43.78 -3.77 -5.14
CA LYS A 122 -43.03 -2.77 -4.38
C LYS A 122 -42.97 -3.26 -2.94
N SER A 123 -41.76 -3.48 -2.43
CA SER A 123 -41.56 -3.94 -1.05
C SER A 123 -42.29 -3.01 -0.08
N LYS A 124 -43.35 -3.53 0.56
CA LYS A 124 -44.05 -2.86 1.67
C LYS A 124 -43.45 -3.32 3.01
N ILE A 125 -42.13 -3.18 3.15
CA ILE A 125 -41.42 -3.43 4.40
C ILE A 125 -40.49 -2.24 4.65
N ALA A 126 -40.43 -1.56 5.79
CA ALA A 126 -41.35 -1.28 6.89
C ALA A 126 -40.55 -0.34 7.83
N LYS A 127 -40.96 0.92 7.98
CA LYS A 127 -40.63 1.68 9.20
C LYS A 127 -41.66 1.28 10.27
N ARG A 128 -41.37 0.22 11.00
CA ARG A 128 -41.65 0.02 12.44
C ARG A 128 -41.39 -1.44 12.83
N GLY A 129 -40.19 -1.63 13.34
CA GLY A 129 -39.73 -2.73 14.17
C GLY A 129 -38.43 -2.18 14.75
N SER A 130 -38.34 -2.10 16.08
CA SER A 130 -37.18 -1.52 16.76
C SER A 130 -35.90 -2.11 16.15
N PHE A 131 -34.91 -1.26 15.86
CA PHE A 131 -33.61 -1.71 15.35
C PHE A 131 -33.00 -2.77 16.29
N PHE A 132 -33.37 -2.74 17.57
CA PHE A 132 -33.06 -3.76 18.58
C PHE A 132 -33.65 -5.15 18.26
N ASP A 133 -34.95 -5.30 17.96
CA ASP A 133 -35.55 -6.63 17.81
C ASP A 133 -35.05 -7.41 16.58
N ARG A 134 -34.54 -6.71 15.55
CA ARG A 134 -33.87 -7.31 14.40
C ARG A 134 -32.39 -7.64 14.65
N PHE A 135 -31.78 -7.04 15.68
CA PHE A 135 -30.39 -7.28 16.07
C PHE A 135 -30.27 -8.39 17.12
N PHE A 136 -31.34 -8.71 17.85
CA PHE A 136 -31.35 -9.70 18.94
C PHE A 136 -32.12 -11.00 18.65
N HIS A 137 -32.56 -11.27 17.41
CA HIS A 137 -32.86 -12.64 16.98
C HIS A 137 -31.56 -13.35 16.60
N PHE A 138 -30.80 -13.71 17.64
CA PHE A 138 -29.69 -14.65 17.54
C PHE A 138 -30.28 -16.06 17.44
N GLU A 139 -30.59 -16.51 16.22
CA GLU A 139 -30.33 -17.92 15.97
C GLU A 139 -28.81 -18.08 16.08
N GLU A 140 -28.35 -18.57 17.23
CA GLU A 140 -27.02 -19.13 17.37
C GLU A 140 -26.93 -20.30 16.38
N GLU A 141 -26.65 -20.02 15.10
CA GLU A 141 -26.15 -21.04 14.18
C GLU A 141 -24.75 -21.43 14.69
N THR A 142 -24.75 -22.28 15.72
CA THR A 142 -23.55 -22.95 16.22
C THR A 142 -22.96 -23.75 15.07
N LEU A 143 -21.64 -23.66 14.89
CA LEU A 143 -20.90 -24.49 13.95
C LEU A 143 -21.27 -25.97 14.17
N PRO A 144 -21.76 -26.70 13.15
CA PRO A 144 -22.03 -28.12 13.27
C PRO A 144 -20.77 -28.87 13.74
N GLU A 145 -20.93 -29.80 14.69
CA GLU A 145 -19.79 -30.51 15.28
C GLU A 145 -18.97 -31.26 14.21
N ASN A 146 -19.66 -31.74 13.17
CA ASN A 146 -19.14 -32.45 12.00
C ASN A 146 -18.83 -31.56 10.78
N ALA A 147 -18.79 -30.23 10.93
CA ALA A 147 -18.46 -29.33 9.83
C ALA A 147 -17.05 -29.61 9.28
N ASP A 148 -16.95 -29.83 7.97
CA ASP A 148 -15.69 -30.06 7.26
C ASP A 148 -15.03 -28.71 6.92
N LEU A 149 -14.16 -28.28 7.83
CA LEU A 149 -13.48 -26.98 7.79
C LEU A 149 -11.97 -27.18 7.80
N LYS A 150 -11.27 -26.49 6.90
CA LYS A 150 -9.79 -26.51 6.83
C LYS A 150 -9.28 -25.09 6.64
N VAL A 151 -8.30 -24.66 7.43
CA VAL A 151 -7.52 -23.46 7.09
C VAL A 151 -6.22 -23.90 6.44
N ILE A 152 -5.98 -23.45 5.22
CA ILE A 152 -4.82 -23.83 4.42
C ILE A 152 -3.95 -22.59 4.22
N PHE A 153 -2.65 -22.69 4.52
CA PHE A 153 -1.70 -21.67 4.10
C PHE A 153 -1.41 -21.83 2.61
N GLN A 154 -1.40 -20.74 1.86
CA GLN A 154 -1.16 -20.71 0.43
C GLN A 154 -0.05 -19.72 0.13
N THR A 155 0.72 -19.99 -0.91
CA THR A 155 1.76 -19.09 -1.40
C THR A 155 1.53 -18.74 -2.86
N SER A 156 2.00 -17.57 -3.29
CA SER A 156 1.92 -17.14 -4.70
C SER A 156 2.73 -18.03 -5.65
N LYS A 157 3.76 -18.69 -5.14
CA LYS A 157 4.63 -19.62 -5.87
C LYS A 157 4.86 -20.88 -5.03
N LYS A 158 5.01 -22.03 -5.69
CA LYS A 158 5.39 -23.30 -5.05
C LYS A 158 6.91 -23.49 -4.97
N GLU A 159 7.63 -22.74 -5.79
CA GLU A 159 9.08 -22.81 -5.90
C GLU A 159 9.63 -21.39 -6.13
N VAL A 160 10.72 -21.06 -5.44
CA VAL A 160 11.40 -19.75 -5.51
C VAL A 160 12.91 -19.91 -5.36
N TRP A 161 13.68 -18.89 -5.70
CA TRP A 161 15.11 -18.82 -5.38
C TRP A 161 15.37 -18.18 -4.01
N VAL A 162 16.52 -18.47 -3.39
CA VAL A 162 16.96 -17.73 -2.20
C VAL A 162 16.96 -16.22 -2.49
N GLY A 163 16.38 -15.43 -1.59
CA GLY A 163 16.24 -13.97 -1.73
C GLY A 163 15.08 -13.50 -2.60
N GLU A 164 14.40 -14.38 -3.35
CA GLU A 164 13.25 -14.04 -4.19
C GLU A 164 11.98 -13.88 -3.32
N PRO A 165 11.34 -12.69 -3.29
CA PRO A 165 10.17 -12.48 -2.47
C PRO A 165 8.94 -13.21 -3.03
N LEU A 166 8.13 -13.78 -2.13
CA LEU A 166 6.82 -14.35 -2.45
C LEU A 166 5.75 -13.87 -1.46
N ILE A 167 4.49 -14.11 -1.79
CA ILE A 167 3.37 -13.82 -0.90
C ILE A 167 2.83 -15.10 -0.29
N GLY A 168 2.48 -15.05 0.99
CA GLY A 168 1.75 -16.09 1.69
C GLY A 168 0.46 -15.58 2.33
N TYR A 169 -0.61 -16.38 2.34
CA TYR A 169 -1.90 -16.01 2.92
C TYR A 169 -2.67 -17.25 3.39
N PHE A 170 -3.63 -17.07 4.30
CA PHE A 170 -4.48 -18.15 4.79
C PHE A 170 -5.83 -18.15 4.08
N THR A 171 -6.33 -19.34 3.77
CA THR A 171 -7.63 -19.52 3.11
C THR A 171 -8.42 -20.57 3.89
N LEU A 172 -9.64 -20.21 4.28
CA LEU A 172 -10.62 -21.13 4.84
C LEU A 172 -11.29 -21.89 3.71
N TYR A 173 -11.36 -23.20 3.84
CA TYR A 173 -12.12 -24.14 3.04
C TYR A 173 -13.27 -24.62 3.90
N TYR A 174 -14.49 -24.51 3.40
CA TYR A 174 -15.70 -24.93 4.10
C TYR A 174 -16.68 -25.57 3.12
N ARG A 175 -17.46 -26.54 3.62
CA ARG A 175 -18.41 -27.31 2.83
C ARG A 175 -19.65 -27.62 3.65
N ASP A 176 -20.81 -27.62 2.99
CA ASP A 176 -22.13 -27.95 3.56
C ASP A 176 -22.52 -27.10 4.77
N VAL A 177 -21.87 -25.94 4.93
CA VAL A 177 -22.13 -24.97 5.98
C VAL A 177 -22.04 -23.57 5.41
N ARG A 178 -22.72 -22.61 6.03
CA ARG A 178 -22.49 -21.20 5.70
C ARG A 178 -21.09 -20.78 6.14
N LYS A 179 -20.52 -19.78 5.47
CA LYS A 179 -19.19 -19.26 5.80
C LYS A 179 -19.11 -18.86 7.29
N PRO A 180 -18.25 -19.52 8.09
CA PRO A 180 -18.06 -19.16 9.48
C PRO A 180 -17.21 -17.90 9.63
N TYR A 181 -17.35 -17.23 10.78
CA TYR A 181 -16.34 -16.28 11.21
C TYR A 181 -15.06 -17.05 11.54
N PHE A 182 -13.92 -16.55 11.07
CA PHE A 182 -12.64 -17.18 11.33
C PHE A 182 -11.57 -16.12 11.54
N ASP A 183 -10.78 -16.30 12.59
CA ASP A 183 -9.76 -15.34 12.99
C ASP A 183 -8.55 -16.05 13.56
N ARG A 184 -7.38 -15.42 13.43
CA ARG A 184 -6.16 -15.93 14.06
C ARG A 184 -6.01 -15.29 15.43
N ASN A 185 -5.60 -16.07 16.42
CA ASN A 185 -5.14 -15.50 17.69
C ASN A 185 -3.76 -14.85 17.49
N PRO A 186 -3.60 -13.52 17.67
CA PRO A 186 -2.33 -12.84 17.46
C PRO A 186 -1.19 -13.36 18.36
N ALA A 187 -1.53 -13.93 19.52
CA ALA A 187 -0.56 -14.51 20.46
C ALA A 187 0.07 -15.82 19.96
N ASP A 188 -0.61 -16.53 19.04
CA ASP A 188 -0.07 -17.77 18.49
C ASP A 188 1.05 -17.44 17.48
N SER A 189 2.22 -18.05 17.64
CA SER A 189 3.29 -17.87 16.66
C SER A 189 2.95 -18.53 15.32
N ILE A 190 3.46 -17.96 14.22
CA ILE A 190 3.37 -18.57 12.89
C ILE A 190 4.75 -19.05 12.48
N ARG A 191 4.85 -20.28 11.98
CA ARG A 191 6.13 -20.87 11.57
C ARG A 191 6.47 -20.50 10.12
N PHE A 192 7.52 -19.70 9.97
CA PHE A 192 8.18 -19.37 8.69
C PHE A 192 9.69 -19.66 8.76
N PRO A 193 10.11 -20.93 8.84
CA PRO A 193 11.51 -21.30 9.08
C PRO A 193 12.44 -20.82 7.95
N TYR A 194 13.44 -20.02 8.29
CA TYR A 194 14.39 -19.42 7.33
C TYR A 194 13.76 -18.45 6.33
N PHE A 195 12.63 -17.84 6.67
CA PHE A 195 12.06 -16.73 5.91
C PHE A 195 12.04 -15.48 6.78
N ARG A 196 12.41 -14.35 6.18
CA ARG A 196 12.02 -13.05 6.72
C ARG A 196 10.55 -12.83 6.35
N SER A 197 9.72 -12.50 7.34
CA SER A 197 8.28 -12.31 7.16
C SER A 197 7.82 -10.92 7.57
N GLU A 198 7.00 -10.29 6.75
CA GLU A 198 6.35 -9.00 7.06
C GLU A 198 4.88 -9.04 6.64
N VAL A 199 3.98 -8.41 7.39
CA VAL A 199 2.57 -8.30 6.99
C VAL A 199 2.42 -7.13 6.03
N ILE A 200 1.71 -7.35 4.92
CA ILE A 200 1.36 -6.29 3.96
C ILE A 200 -0.08 -5.82 4.19
N SER A 201 -0.24 -4.50 4.23
CA SER A 201 -1.53 -3.83 4.44
C SER A 201 -2.12 -3.34 3.13
N GLY A 202 -3.45 -3.21 3.06
CA GLY A 202 -4.14 -2.62 1.91
C GLY A 202 -4.21 -3.53 0.68
N VAL A 203 -3.95 -4.82 0.85
CA VAL A 203 -4.05 -5.84 -0.19
C VAL A 203 -5.21 -6.76 0.16
N ALA A 204 -6.07 -7.06 -0.82
CA ALA A 204 -7.08 -8.10 -0.69
C ALA A 204 -6.83 -9.11 -1.82
N VAL A 205 -6.56 -10.36 -1.44
CA VAL A 205 -6.43 -11.45 -2.39
C VAL A 205 -7.84 -11.94 -2.70
N LYS A 206 -8.20 -11.94 -3.99
CA LYS A 206 -9.40 -12.64 -4.46
C LYS A 206 -8.97 -14.01 -4.98
N VAL A 207 -9.70 -15.02 -4.54
CA VAL A 207 -9.62 -16.40 -5.03
C VAL A 207 -10.99 -16.76 -5.61
N PRO A 208 -11.09 -17.82 -6.43
CA PRO A 208 -12.39 -18.34 -6.86
C PRO A 208 -13.31 -18.62 -5.67
N ASP A 209 -14.63 -18.56 -5.84
CA ASP A 209 -15.53 -18.84 -4.72
C ASP A 209 -15.49 -20.33 -4.30
N GLN A 210 -15.12 -21.22 -5.23
CA GLN A 210 -15.05 -22.67 -5.02
C GLN A 210 -13.79 -23.30 -5.63
N VAL A 211 -13.34 -24.40 -5.02
CA VAL A 211 -12.19 -25.19 -5.51
C VAL A 211 -12.38 -26.68 -5.24
N LEU A 212 -11.85 -27.52 -6.14
CA LEU A 212 -11.73 -28.96 -5.92
C LEU A 212 -10.47 -29.25 -5.08
N TYR A 213 -10.66 -29.83 -3.90
CA TYR A 213 -9.58 -30.19 -2.99
C TYR A 213 -9.81 -31.59 -2.42
N GLU A 214 -8.83 -32.48 -2.59
CA GLU A 214 -8.92 -33.90 -2.16
C GLU A 214 -10.19 -34.62 -2.67
N GLY A 215 -10.61 -34.32 -3.91
CA GLY A 215 -11.78 -34.94 -4.53
C GLY A 215 -13.14 -34.35 -4.10
N ASN A 216 -13.15 -33.33 -3.22
CA ASN A 216 -14.38 -32.66 -2.77
C ASN A 216 -14.37 -31.19 -3.20
N VAL A 217 -15.56 -30.65 -3.48
CA VAL A 217 -15.74 -29.21 -3.76
C VAL A 217 -15.90 -28.47 -2.44
N TYR A 218 -15.08 -27.43 -2.24
CA TYR A 218 -15.15 -26.54 -1.08
C TYR A 218 -15.46 -25.12 -1.56
N ASP A 219 -16.28 -24.42 -0.80
CA ASP A 219 -16.30 -22.95 -0.83
C ASP A 219 -15.05 -22.43 -0.11
N ILE A 220 -14.51 -21.30 -0.57
CA ILE A 220 -13.29 -20.73 0.01
C ILE A 220 -13.42 -19.26 0.38
N ALA A 221 -12.71 -18.87 1.44
CA ALA A 221 -12.63 -17.51 1.91
C ALA A 221 -11.21 -17.15 2.34
N VAL A 222 -10.65 -16.08 1.76
CA VAL A 222 -9.31 -15.61 2.14
C VAL A 222 -9.36 -14.81 3.43
N TYR A 223 -8.39 -15.06 4.30
CA TYR A 223 -8.12 -14.25 5.47
C TYR A 223 -7.33 -12.99 5.10
N ASN A 224 -8.04 -11.95 4.65
CA ASN A 224 -7.42 -10.71 4.18
C ASN A 224 -6.86 -9.80 5.30
N LYS A 225 -6.95 -10.19 6.58
CA LYS A 225 -6.39 -9.39 7.69
C LYS A 225 -4.86 -9.48 7.75
N GLU A 226 -4.28 -10.63 7.40
CA GLU A 226 -2.84 -10.86 7.42
C GLU A 226 -2.41 -11.56 6.13
N ILE A 227 -1.82 -10.79 5.23
CA ILE A 227 -1.10 -11.31 4.06
C ILE A 227 0.38 -11.07 4.30
N TYR A 228 1.22 -12.05 4.00
CA TYR A 228 2.63 -12.06 4.34
C TYR A 228 3.51 -11.87 3.11
N SER A 229 4.41 -10.89 3.17
CA SER A 229 5.65 -10.89 2.40
C SER A 229 6.62 -11.89 3.02
N LEU A 230 7.12 -12.83 2.22
CA LEU A 230 8.07 -13.84 2.67
C LEU A 230 9.31 -13.82 1.78
N ILE A 231 10.48 -13.70 2.38
CA ILE A 231 11.77 -13.70 1.68
C ILE A 231 12.62 -14.88 2.20
N PRO A 232 12.90 -15.90 1.37
CA PRO A 232 13.70 -17.05 1.77
C PRO A 232 15.16 -16.66 1.99
N LEU A 233 15.73 -17.09 3.11
CA LEU A 233 17.12 -16.84 3.51
C LEU A 233 18.02 -18.05 3.26
N ARG A 234 17.43 -19.24 3.06
CA ARG A 234 18.16 -20.50 2.87
C ARG A 234 17.44 -21.38 1.85
N ALA A 235 18.21 -22.13 1.06
CA ALA A 235 17.66 -23.14 0.16
C ALA A 235 17.22 -24.41 0.91
N GLY A 236 16.28 -25.14 0.33
CA GLY A 236 15.72 -26.36 0.89
C GLY A 236 14.21 -26.46 0.73
N GLU A 237 13.64 -27.49 1.34
CA GLU A 237 12.20 -27.71 1.42
C GLU A 237 11.70 -27.24 2.78
N PHE A 238 10.69 -26.37 2.80
CA PHE A 238 10.13 -25.83 4.03
C PHE A 238 8.62 -25.97 4.08
N GLN A 239 8.09 -26.14 5.29
CA GLN A 239 6.66 -26.05 5.57
C GLN A 239 6.35 -24.70 6.22
N LEU A 240 5.45 -23.95 5.60
CA LEU A 240 5.11 -22.59 5.99
C LEU A 240 3.68 -22.49 6.53
N GLY A 241 3.48 -21.53 7.44
CA GLY A 241 2.16 -21.15 7.89
C GLY A 241 1.53 -22.10 8.90
N LYS A 242 2.32 -22.93 9.60
CA LYS A 242 1.79 -23.72 10.73
C LYS A 242 1.43 -22.78 11.88
N THR A 243 0.15 -22.72 12.22
CA THR A 243 -0.46 -21.93 13.31
C THR A 243 -1.87 -22.46 13.61
N THR A 244 -2.69 -21.70 14.33
CA THR A 244 -4.05 -22.05 14.74
C THR A 244 -5.04 -20.92 14.43
N PHE A 245 -6.28 -21.28 14.09
CA PHE A 245 -7.39 -20.35 13.85
C PHE A 245 -8.56 -20.68 14.77
N ALA A 246 -9.21 -19.64 15.28
CA ALA A 246 -10.49 -19.69 15.95
C ALA A 246 -11.60 -19.61 14.90
N LEU A 247 -12.50 -20.59 14.89
CA LEU A 247 -13.70 -20.63 14.08
C LEU A 247 -14.92 -20.47 14.97
N GLU A 248 -15.83 -19.59 14.57
CA GLU A 248 -17.09 -19.32 15.24
C GLU A 248 -18.24 -19.38 14.22
N GLY A 249 -19.49 -19.33 14.69
CA GLY A 249 -20.66 -19.21 13.82
C GLY A 249 -20.61 -17.95 12.93
N GLN A 250 -21.73 -17.59 12.32
CA GLN A 250 -21.75 -16.43 11.40
C GLN A 250 -21.39 -15.09 12.07
N LEU A 251 -21.70 -14.98 13.37
CA LEU A 251 -21.42 -13.81 14.19
C LEU A 251 -20.34 -14.15 15.20
N GLN A 252 -19.46 -13.19 15.47
CA GLN A 252 -18.44 -13.32 16.49
C GLN A 252 -19.13 -13.51 17.86
N SER A 253 -19.09 -14.73 18.38
CA SER A 253 -19.74 -15.15 19.62
C SER A 253 -18.70 -15.81 20.51
N TYR A 254 -18.49 -15.25 21.70
CA TYR A 254 -17.45 -15.65 22.65
C TYR A 254 -17.70 -17.02 23.31
N PHE A 255 -18.79 -17.71 22.98
CA PHE A 255 -19.26 -18.88 23.72
C PHE A 255 -18.97 -20.23 23.03
N ASN A 256 -18.70 -20.26 21.72
CA ASN A 256 -18.52 -21.51 20.95
C ASN A 256 -17.38 -21.43 19.92
N VAL A 257 -16.15 -21.22 20.41
CA VAL A 257 -14.95 -21.13 19.55
C VAL A 257 -14.33 -22.50 19.32
N LYS A 258 -14.24 -22.94 18.07
CA LYS A 258 -13.50 -24.13 17.66
C LYS A 258 -12.11 -23.73 17.16
N THR A 259 -11.05 -24.12 17.87
CA THR A 259 -9.68 -23.91 17.38
C THR A 259 -9.29 -25.02 16.41
N ILE A 260 -8.87 -24.67 15.20
CA ILE A 260 -8.33 -25.63 14.23
C ILE A 260 -6.89 -25.30 13.86
N PRO A 261 -6.00 -26.31 13.76
CA PRO A 261 -4.67 -26.11 13.22
C PRO A 261 -4.73 -25.85 11.72
N THR A 262 -3.78 -25.07 11.21
CA THR A 262 -3.64 -24.85 9.78
C THR A 262 -2.97 -26.04 9.09
N THR A 263 -3.35 -26.28 7.84
CA THR A 263 -2.60 -27.13 6.92
C THR A 263 -1.46 -26.28 6.33
N PRO A 264 -0.18 -26.59 6.65
CA PRO A 264 0.94 -25.81 6.17
C PRO A 264 1.17 -26.04 4.67
N ASN A 265 1.72 -25.04 3.98
CA ASN A 265 2.12 -25.20 2.59
C ASN A 265 3.58 -25.67 2.50
N GLN A 266 3.88 -26.58 1.57
CA GLN A 266 5.25 -26.92 1.23
C GLN A 266 5.77 -25.94 0.16
N ILE A 267 6.97 -25.41 0.38
CA ILE A 267 7.68 -24.55 -0.57
C ILE A 267 9.07 -25.12 -0.84
N ARG A 268 9.46 -25.14 -2.11
CA ARG A 268 10.82 -25.45 -2.54
C ARG A 268 11.63 -24.18 -2.76
N VAL A 269 12.77 -24.05 -2.09
CA VAL A 269 13.70 -22.93 -2.26
C VAL A 269 14.97 -23.40 -2.94
N LYS A 270 15.26 -22.86 -4.13
CA LYS A 270 16.46 -23.16 -4.90
C LYS A 270 17.66 -22.34 -4.43
N GLU A 271 18.82 -22.98 -4.41
CA GLU A 271 20.11 -22.29 -4.29
C GLU A 271 20.38 -21.44 -5.52
N LEU A 272 21.00 -20.27 -5.35
CA LEU A 272 21.49 -19.51 -6.49
C LEU A 272 22.67 -20.25 -7.16
N PRO A 273 22.80 -20.21 -8.50
CA PRO A 273 23.95 -20.80 -9.19
C PRO A 273 25.28 -20.24 -8.68
N LYS A 274 26.36 -21.02 -8.76
CA LYS A 274 27.69 -20.49 -8.42
C LYS A 274 28.07 -19.36 -9.38
N PHE A 275 28.61 -18.28 -8.84
CA PHE A 275 29.04 -17.12 -9.61
C PHE A 275 30.42 -16.66 -9.14
N GLU A 276 31.35 -16.49 -10.09
CA GLU A 276 32.74 -16.11 -9.79
C GLU A 276 32.93 -14.60 -9.61
N GLY A 277 31.95 -13.79 -10.04
CA GLY A 277 31.99 -12.34 -9.90
C GLY A 277 31.43 -11.81 -8.58
N LYS A 278 31.47 -10.49 -8.41
CA LYS A 278 30.94 -9.81 -7.22
C LYS A 278 29.42 -9.66 -7.30
N PHE A 279 28.70 -10.69 -6.85
CA PHE A 279 27.25 -10.62 -6.70
C PHE A 279 26.85 -9.57 -5.66
N SER A 280 25.92 -8.69 -6.02
CA SER A 280 25.48 -7.60 -5.13
C SER A 280 24.54 -8.03 -4.01
N GLY A 281 24.00 -9.26 -4.03
CA GLY A 281 22.92 -9.67 -3.12
C GLY A 281 21.51 -9.31 -3.60
N ALA A 282 21.37 -8.62 -4.74
CA ALA A 282 20.08 -8.25 -5.30
C ALA A 282 19.44 -9.40 -6.09
N VAL A 283 18.17 -9.69 -5.82
CA VAL A 283 17.40 -10.75 -6.49
C VAL A 283 16.12 -10.16 -7.08
N GLY A 284 16.02 -10.14 -8.41
CA GLY A 284 14.95 -9.47 -9.12
C GLY A 284 15.40 -8.91 -10.47
N LYS A 285 14.72 -7.87 -10.93
CA LYS A 285 15.02 -7.15 -12.17
C LYS A 285 15.16 -5.67 -11.87
N PHE A 286 16.36 -5.14 -12.11
CA PHE A 286 16.72 -3.79 -11.68
C PHE A 286 17.26 -2.92 -12.81
N LYS A 287 17.10 -1.63 -12.62
CA LYS A 287 17.74 -0.57 -13.40
C LYS A 287 18.50 0.37 -12.45
N THR A 288 19.47 1.07 -13.00
CA THR A 288 20.36 1.98 -12.27
C THR A 288 20.22 3.40 -12.79
N GLN A 289 20.27 4.37 -11.89
CA GLN A 289 20.30 5.79 -12.23
C GLN A 289 21.38 6.49 -11.41
N VAL A 290 22.23 7.27 -12.09
CA VAL A 290 23.30 8.04 -11.47
C VAL A 290 22.98 9.53 -11.59
N LYS A 291 23.16 10.27 -10.50
CA LYS A 291 23.00 11.73 -10.48
C LYS A 291 24.16 12.35 -9.70
N ILE A 292 24.72 13.43 -10.24
CA ILE A 292 25.63 14.31 -9.49
C ILE A 292 24.78 15.35 -8.76
N GLU A 293 25.00 15.51 -7.46
CA GLU A 293 24.18 16.39 -6.61
C GLU A 293 24.68 17.84 -6.60
N ASN A 294 26.00 18.08 -6.67
CA ASN A 294 26.56 19.42 -6.86
C ASN A 294 26.67 19.82 -8.34
N ASP A 295 26.76 21.12 -8.64
CA ASP A 295 26.86 21.58 -10.03
C ASP A 295 28.20 21.11 -10.64
N PRO A 296 28.17 20.25 -11.69
CA PRO A 296 29.39 19.73 -12.31
C PRO A 296 30.30 20.80 -12.92
N LYS A 297 29.80 22.02 -13.14
CA LYS A 297 30.54 23.12 -13.75
C LYS A 297 31.32 23.97 -12.74
N THR A 298 31.02 23.83 -11.45
CA THR A 298 31.58 24.70 -10.41
C THR A 298 32.64 24.01 -9.56
N ILE A 299 32.86 22.72 -9.75
CA ILE A 299 33.73 21.93 -8.89
C ILE A 299 35.18 22.33 -9.09
N GLN A 300 35.85 22.65 -7.99
CA GLN A 300 37.27 23.03 -7.96
C GLN A 300 38.15 21.92 -7.39
N GLU A 301 39.45 22.01 -7.67
CA GLU A 301 40.45 21.20 -6.99
C GLU A 301 40.35 21.34 -5.46
N GLY A 302 40.38 20.20 -4.77
CA GLY A 302 40.21 20.09 -3.32
C GLY A 302 38.74 20.03 -2.85
N GLU A 303 37.77 20.22 -3.73
CA GLU A 303 36.34 20.05 -3.40
C GLU A 303 35.87 18.60 -3.54
N THR A 304 34.71 18.28 -2.97
CA THR A 304 34.11 16.95 -3.03
C THR A 304 32.98 16.90 -4.05
N LEU A 305 33.03 15.93 -4.95
CA LEU A 305 31.93 15.55 -5.85
C LEU A 305 30.94 14.68 -5.08
N TYR A 306 29.66 15.04 -5.10
CA TYR A 306 28.59 14.26 -4.47
C TYR A 306 27.82 13.49 -5.53
N LEU A 307 27.81 12.16 -5.41
CA LEU A 307 27.21 11.24 -6.37
C LEU A 307 26.10 10.43 -5.70
N LYS A 308 24.90 10.44 -6.28
CA LYS A 308 23.80 9.58 -5.88
C LYS A 308 23.58 8.48 -6.91
N LEU A 309 23.71 7.24 -6.48
CA LEU A 309 23.33 6.05 -7.24
C LEU A 309 22.00 5.52 -6.72
N THR A 310 20.99 5.44 -7.58
CA THR A 310 19.70 4.82 -7.30
C THR A 310 19.59 3.52 -8.08
N ILE A 311 19.29 2.43 -7.38
CA ILE A 311 18.97 1.14 -7.94
C ILE A 311 17.50 0.86 -7.64
N GLU A 312 16.70 0.58 -8.65
CA GLU A 312 15.28 0.33 -8.46
C GLU A 312 14.74 -0.72 -9.41
N GLY A 313 13.68 -1.40 -9.00
CA GLY A 313 13.02 -2.41 -9.82
C GLY A 313 12.23 -3.43 -9.01
N GLU A 314 11.76 -4.46 -9.71
CA GLU A 314 11.01 -5.56 -9.12
C GLU A 314 11.96 -6.51 -8.39
N GLY A 315 11.64 -6.87 -7.15
CA GLY A 315 12.35 -7.88 -6.38
C GLY A 315 12.88 -7.34 -5.05
N ASN A 316 13.95 -7.94 -4.56
CA ASN A 316 14.49 -7.72 -3.23
C ASN A 316 15.86 -7.01 -3.28
N LEU A 317 15.92 -5.82 -2.67
CA LEU A 317 17.15 -5.04 -2.44
C LEU A 317 17.49 -4.89 -0.95
N SER A 318 16.86 -5.65 -0.05
CA SER A 318 17.08 -5.49 1.40
C SER A 318 18.52 -5.80 1.82
N SER A 319 19.18 -6.72 1.13
CA SER A 319 20.56 -7.17 1.42
C SER A 319 21.57 -6.73 0.37
N VAL A 320 21.24 -5.74 -0.46
CA VAL A 320 22.13 -5.27 -1.53
C VAL A 320 23.37 -4.59 -0.95
N THR A 321 24.55 -5.02 -1.40
CA THR A 321 25.85 -4.44 -1.06
C THR A 321 26.13 -3.19 -1.88
N GLU A 322 27.03 -2.34 -1.41
CA GLU A 322 27.46 -1.15 -2.16
C GLU A 322 28.03 -1.52 -3.55
N PRO A 323 27.55 -0.88 -4.64
CA PRO A 323 28.04 -1.15 -5.99
C PRO A 323 29.43 -0.60 -6.28
N ILE A 324 29.81 0.50 -5.64
CA ILE A 324 31.10 1.18 -5.83
C ILE A 324 31.91 1.00 -4.54
N SER A 325 33.11 0.43 -4.64
CA SER A 325 34.01 0.27 -3.50
C SER A 325 35.24 1.18 -3.63
N ASN A 326 35.79 1.56 -2.48
CA ASN A 326 37.07 2.25 -2.40
C ASN A 326 38.22 1.24 -2.58
N CYS A 327 38.94 1.35 -3.68
CA CYS A 327 40.08 0.50 -4.00
C CYS A 327 41.04 1.21 -4.97
N LYS A 328 42.19 0.58 -5.25
CA LYS A 328 43.21 1.12 -6.16
C LYS A 328 42.99 0.71 -7.61
N GLU A 329 42.48 -0.50 -7.86
CA GLU A 329 42.28 -1.08 -9.19
C GLU A 329 41.01 -1.94 -9.24
N GLY A 330 40.36 -2.03 -10.40
CA GLY A 330 39.17 -2.84 -10.66
C GLY A 330 38.06 -2.09 -11.41
N SER A 331 37.17 -2.82 -12.09
CA SER A 331 36.07 -2.23 -12.88
C SER A 331 35.09 -1.44 -12.01
N ASN A 332 34.72 -1.94 -10.82
CA ASN A 332 33.78 -1.32 -9.88
C ASN A 332 34.43 -0.48 -8.77
N CYS A 333 35.50 0.20 -9.14
CA CYS A 333 36.39 0.87 -8.20
C CYS A 333 36.47 2.37 -8.45
N ILE A 334 36.47 3.18 -7.37
CA ILE A 334 36.84 4.59 -7.42
C ILE A 334 37.79 4.88 -6.24
N PRO A 335 39.01 5.38 -6.49
CA PRO A 335 39.93 5.74 -5.41
C PRO A 335 39.34 6.82 -4.49
N GLU A 336 39.45 6.62 -3.19
CA GLU A 336 39.04 7.57 -2.15
C GLU A 336 37.56 7.94 -2.15
N VAL A 337 36.72 7.14 -2.80
CA VAL A 337 35.27 7.24 -2.66
C VAL A 337 34.85 6.91 -1.23
N THR A 338 33.95 7.72 -0.68
CA THR A 338 33.37 7.51 0.65
C THR A 338 31.86 7.37 0.51
N LEU A 339 31.32 6.22 0.87
CA LEU A 339 29.87 6.04 1.03
C LEU A 339 29.46 6.71 2.34
N TYR A 340 28.64 7.77 2.27
CA TYR A 340 28.23 8.52 3.47
C TYR A 340 26.76 8.32 3.85
N ASP A 341 25.91 7.89 2.92
CA ASP A 341 24.51 7.56 3.21
C ASP A 341 23.99 6.37 2.38
N THR A 342 23.10 5.59 2.97
CA THR A 342 22.34 4.55 2.28
C THR A 342 20.89 4.54 2.73
N SER A 343 19.96 4.47 1.78
CA SER A 343 18.54 4.26 2.06
C SER A 343 17.96 3.12 1.24
N ARG A 344 17.09 2.33 1.85
CA ARG A 344 16.40 1.21 1.20
C ARG A 344 14.92 1.29 1.52
N SER A 345 14.08 1.12 0.52
CA SER A 345 12.63 1.04 0.68
C SER A 345 12.04 0.04 -0.30
N TRP A 346 10.89 -0.53 0.07
CA TRP A 346 10.13 -1.40 -0.81
C TRP A 346 8.64 -1.12 -0.61
N LYS A 347 7.87 -1.38 -1.66
CA LYS A 347 6.41 -1.37 -1.60
C LYS A 347 5.85 -2.56 -2.37
N PHE A 348 4.75 -3.10 -1.88
CA PHE A 348 3.95 -4.03 -2.65
C PHE A 348 3.04 -3.23 -3.58
N THR A 349 3.21 -3.41 -4.89
CA THR A 349 2.56 -2.58 -5.92
C THR A 349 2.28 -3.42 -7.17
N GLU A 350 1.39 -2.92 -8.02
CA GLU A 350 1.32 -3.39 -9.39
C GLU A 350 2.64 -3.08 -10.12
N LEU A 351 3.10 -4.05 -10.90
CA LEU A 351 4.35 -4.09 -11.65
C LEU A 351 4.07 -3.89 -13.14
N GLU A 352 5.12 -3.67 -13.94
CA GLU A 352 4.99 -3.40 -15.39
C GLU A 352 4.32 -4.54 -16.17
N ASN A 353 4.41 -5.78 -15.67
CA ASN A 353 3.76 -6.95 -16.26
C ASN A 353 2.26 -7.06 -15.92
N GLY A 354 1.68 -6.10 -15.20
CA GLY A 354 0.28 -6.14 -14.74
C GLY A 354 0.04 -7.12 -13.58
N GLY A 355 1.08 -7.70 -12.99
CA GLY A 355 1.02 -8.45 -11.74
C GLY A 355 1.32 -7.55 -10.54
N TYR A 356 0.99 -8.00 -9.34
CA TYR A 356 1.43 -7.39 -8.09
C TYR A 356 2.69 -8.07 -7.57
N GLY A 357 3.64 -7.27 -7.09
CA GLY A 357 4.86 -7.75 -6.48
C GLY A 357 5.60 -6.63 -5.73
N PHE A 358 6.85 -6.91 -5.36
CA PHE A 358 7.65 -5.96 -4.60
C PHE A 358 8.45 -5.08 -5.53
N TYR A 359 8.21 -3.78 -5.48
CA TYR A 359 9.09 -2.79 -6.10
C TYR A 359 10.01 -2.21 -5.03
N SER A 360 11.31 -2.42 -5.20
CA SER A 360 12.35 -2.02 -4.27
C SER A 360 13.19 -0.87 -4.83
N VAL A 361 13.65 0.01 -3.95
CA VAL A 361 14.56 1.12 -4.24
C VAL A 361 15.69 1.10 -3.22
N ALA A 362 16.93 1.11 -3.69
CA ALA A 362 18.13 1.32 -2.89
C ALA A 362 18.87 2.56 -3.40
N ARG A 363 19.24 3.46 -2.50
CA ARG A 363 20.03 4.65 -2.80
C ARG A 363 21.35 4.58 -2.04
N PHE A 364 22.41 4.94 -2.73
CA PHE A 364 23.76 5.06 -2.21
C PHE A 364 24.29 6.44 -2.54
N GLU A 365 24.76 7.16 -1.53
CA GLU A 365 25.32 8.48 -1.71
C GLU A 365 26.81 8.49 -1.38
N TYR A 366 27.60 8.96 -2.33
CA TYR A 366 29.06 8.91 -2.30
C TYR A 366 29.66 10.31 -2.36
N GLY A 367 30.73 10.52 -1.60
CA GLY A 367 31.61 11.68 -1.70
C GLY A 367 32.94 11.26 -2.34
N ILE A 368 33.38 11.99 -3.36
CA ILE A 368 34.65 11.73 -4.06
C ILE A 368 35.48 13.02 -4.06
N PRO A 369 36.65 13.07 -3.39
CA PRO A 369 37.49 14.25 -3.38
C PRO A 369 38.17 14.47 -4.74
N MET A 370 38.04 15.66 -5.31
CA MET A 370 38.65 16.02 -6.60
C MET A 370 40.07 16.54 -6.39
N LYS A 371 41.08 15.81 -6.89
CA LYS A 371 42.51 16.13 -6.67
C LYS A 371 43.22 16.72 -7.88
N ASN A 372 42.73 16.45 -9.08
CA ASN A 372 43.41 16.85 -10.31
C ASN A 372 42.49 17.77 -11.11
N VAL A 373 43.05 18.87 -11.60
CA VAL A 373 42.38 19.80 -12.51
C VAL A 373 42.21 19.14 -13.89
N GLY A 374 41.09 19.42 -14.55
CA GLY A 374 40.75 18.91 -15.87
C GLY A 374 39.51 18.04 -15.89
N ILE A 375 39.33 17.28 -16.97
CA ILE A 375 38.15 16.42 -17.15
C ILE A 375 38.33 15.15 -16.29
N TRP A 376 37.59 15.08 -15.20
CA TRP A 376 37.44 13.85 -14.43
C TRP A 376 36.39 12.96 -15.11
N LYS A 377 36.82 11.77 -15.54
CA LYS A 377 35.98 10.76 -16.18
C LYS A 377 36.24 9.41 -15.53
N GLN A 378 35.19 8.60 -15.42
CA GLN A 378 35.27 7.22 -14.94
C GLN A 378 34.78 6.27 -16.03
N GLU A 379 35.35 5.07 -16.05
CA GLU A 379 34.80 3.97 -16.84
C GLU A 379 33.43 3.54 -16.30
N PRO A 380 32.54 3.00 -17.15
CA PRO A 380 31.27 2.44 -16.72
C PRO A 380 31.47 1.42 -15.60
N LYS A 381 30.54 1.41 -14.65
CA LYS A 381 30.53 0.49 -13.51
C LYS A 381 29.40 -0.50 -13.68
N ASP A 382 29.60 -1.72 -13.19
CA ASP A 382 28.68 -2.82 -13.36
C ASP A 382 27.89 -3.10 -12.08
N PHE A 383 26.59 -3.25 -12.21
CA PHE A 383 25.72 -3.76 -11.17
C PHE A 383 25.23 -5.17 -11.54
N ILE A 384 25.68 -6.16 -10.77
CA ILE A 384 25.36 -7.58 -11.02
C ILE A 384 24.28 -8.03 -10.04
N PHE A 385 23.17 -8.57 -10.56
CA PHE A 385 22.06 -9.10 -9.77
C PHE A 385 21.60 -10.45 -10.34
N PHE A 386 20.82 -11.20 -9.56
CA PHE A 386 20.25 -12.46 -10.01
C PHE A 386 18.81 -12.23 -10.48
N ASP A 387 18.50 -12.57 -11.73
CA ASP A 387 17.14 -12.51 -12.27
C ASP A 387 16.45 -13.87 -12.09
N PRO A 388 15.45 -13.98 -11.20
CA PRO A 388 14.77 -15.25 -10.92
C PRO A 388 13.95 -15.78 -12.10
N VAL A 389 13.57 -14.91 -13.05
CA VAL A 389 12.79 -15.30 -14.24
C VAL A 389 13.68 -16.02 -15.25
N SER A 390 14.84 -15.43 -15.56
CA SER A 390 15.83 -16.08 -16.44
C SER A 390 16.68 -17.13 -15.74
N GLY A 391 16.69 -17.15 -14.41
CA GLY A 391 17.49 -18.08 -13.59
C GLY A 391 19.00 -17.82 -13.68
N ASN A 392 19.40 -16.63 -14.14
CA ASN A 392 20.78 -16.27 -14.42
C ASN A 392 21.15 -14.92 -13.80
N TYR A 393 22.45 -14.72 -13.63
CA TYR A 393 23.00 -13.42 -13.26
C TYR A 393 22.93 -12.47 -14.45
N GLN A 394 22.51 -11.24 -14.18
CA GLN A 394 22.40 -10.15 -15.15
C GLN A 394 23.29 -8.99 -14.70
N THR A 395 23.87 -8.31 -15.67
CA THR A 395 24.73 -7.14 -15.45
C THR A 395 24.08 -5.91 -16.08
N VAL A 396 23.93 -4.85 -15.30
CA VAL A 396 23.54 -3.52 -15.80
C VAL A 396 24.71 -2.58 -15.55
N SER A 397 25.27 -2.06 -16.63
CA SER A 397 26.34 -1.06 -16.56
C SER A 397 25.75 0.34 -16.43
N PHE A 398 26.35 1.18 -15.59
CA PHE A 398 25.99 2.57 -15.39
C PHE A 398 27.19 3.49 -15.58
N GLU A 399 26.96 4.60 -16.26
CA GLU A 399 27.96 5.63 -16.51
C GLU A 399 27.90 6.71 -15.45
N ILE A 400 29.07 7.17 -15.01
CA ILE A 400 29.20 8.34 -14.14
C ILE A 400 29.46 9.55 -15.05
N PRO A 401 28.64 10.60 -15.00
CA PRO A 401 28.85 11.78 -15.84
C PRO A 401 30.23 12.39 -15.60
N SER A 402 30.92 12.78 -16.67
CA SER A 402 32.22 13.46 -16.57
C SER A 402 32.06 14.86 -15.98
N VAL A 403 33.03 15.27 -15.19
CA VAL A 403 33.06 16.56 -14.47
C VAL A 403 34.30 17.34 -14.89
N ASN A 404 34.16 18.64 -15.14
CA ASN A 404 35.31 19.50 -15.38
C ASN A 404 35.76 20.13 -14.06
N VAL A 405 36.88 19.66 -13.52
CA VAL A 405 37.47 20.18 -12.28
C VAL A 405 38.31 21.40 -12.62
N SER A 406 37.91 22.56 -12.10
CA SER A 406 38.62 23.82 -12.31
C SER A 406 39.72 24.05 -11.26
N VAL A 407 40.69 24.88 -11.59
CA VAL A 407 41.73 25.30 -10.62
C VAL A 407 41.05 26.04 -9.48
N ARG A 408 41.47 25.75 -8.25
CA ARG A 408 41.05 26.52 -7.08
C ARG A 408 41.62 27.93 -7.19
N THR A 409 40.77 28.92 -7.43
CA THR A 409 41.20 30.32 -7.46
C THR A 409 41.27 30.84 -6.04
N ASP A 410 42.49 30.91 -5.47
CA ASP A 410 42.72 31.65 -4.23
C ASP A 410 42.44 33.13 -4.46
N LYS A 411 41.22 33.58 -4.12
CA LYS A 411 41.00 35.01 -3.87
C LYS A 411 41.68 35.36 -2.55
N ASN A 412 42.98 35.66 -2.60
CA ASN A 412 43.59 36.73 -1.82
C ASN A 412 45.07 36.95 -2.18
N SER A 413 45.35 38.00 -2.95
CA SER A 413 46.66 38.64 -2.98
C SER A 413 46.51 40.15 -3.14
N LYS A 414 46.40 40.87 -2.01
CA LYS A 414 46.87 42.27 -1.89
C LYS A 414 47.43 42.51 -0.48
N SER A 415 48.77 42.48 -0.42
CA SER A 415 49.71 43.41 0.26
C SER A 415 49.45 43.89 1.70
N GLN A 416 50.44 43.61 2.59
CA GLN A 416 50.84 44.42 3.77
C GLN A 416 51.02 45.90 3.35
N GLU A 417 50.77 46.97 4.11
CA GLU A 417 50.74 47.37 5.55
C GLU A 417 49.99 48.76 5.62
N PRO A 418 49.77 49.47 6.76
CA PRO A 418 49.94 49.17 8.19
C PRO A 418 48.68 49.47 9.05
N SER A 419 48.84 49.23 10.36
CA SER A 419 47.91 49.51 11.46
C SER A 419 47.56 50.99 11.66
N GLU A 420 46.28 51.32 11.79
CA GLU A 420 45.78 52.26 12.80
C GLU A 420 44.25 52.15 12.99
N GLU A 421 43.89 51.90 14.26
CA GLU A 421 42.71 52.34 14.99
C GLU A 421 41.32 52.38 14.31
N ASN A 422 40.45 51.43 14.69
CA ASN A 422 39.03 51.75 14.89
C ASN A 422 38.39 50.85 15.97
N ARG A 423 38.65 51.23 17.22
CA ARG A 423 38.19 50.61 18.47
C ARG A 423 36.69 50.88 18.77
N THR A 424 35.87 51.04 17.74
CA THR A 424 34.46 51.47 17.85
C THR A 424 33.46 50.47 17.26
N SER A 425 33.90 49.55 16.38
CA SER A 425 33.02 48.55 15.74
C SER A 425 32.88 47.24 16.53
N ILE A 426 33.91 46.84 17.28
CA ILE A 426 33.86 45.59 18.06
C ILE A 426 32.98 45.77 19.30
N PHE A 427 33.02 46.92 19.97
CA PHE A 427 32.14 47.18 21.11
C PHE A 427 30.66 47.25 20.72
N SER A 428 30.32 47.80 19.54
CA SER A 428 28.93 47.87 19.09
C SER A 428 28.37 46.48 18.74
N PHE A 429 29.17 45.58 18.17
CA PHE A 429 28.74 44.22 17.87
C PHE A 429 28.56 43.38 19.14
N TRP A 430 29.47 43.49 20.11
CA TRP A 430 29.35 42.80 21.40
C TRP A 430 28.17 43.32 22.23
N ILE A 431 27.91 44.63 22.23
CA ILE A 431 26.71 45.22 22.85
C ILE A 431 25.44 44.73 22.15
N LEU A 432 25.42 44.69 20.80
CA LEU A 432 24.24 44.22 20.07
C LEU A 432 23.95 42.74 20.35
N THR A 433 24.99 41.89 20.38
CA THR A 433 24.83 40.48 20.74
C THR A 433 24.40 40.29 22.19
N PHE A 434 24.94 41.09 23.12
CA PHE A 434 24.57 41.01 24.53
C PHE A 434 23.13 41.48 24.76
N VAL A 435 22.68 42.54 24.06
CA VAL A 435 21.29 42.99 24.06
C VAL A 435 20.37 41.94 23.43
N PHE A 436 20.79 41.25 22.36
CA PHE A 436 19.99 40.19 21.75
C PHE A 436 19.84 38.96 22.66
N VAL A 437 20.91 38.59 23.36
CA VAL A 437 20.89 37.51 24.36
C VAL A 437 20.02 37.92 25.54
N LEU A 438 20.15 39.14 26.06
CA LEU A 438 19.28 39.67 27.11
C LEU A 438 17.81 39.74 26.68
N LEU A 439 17.52 40.19 25.45
CA LEU A 439 16.17 40.16 24.91
C LEU A 439 15.65 38.74 24.81
N SER A 440 16.46 37.79 24.32
CA SER A 440 16.08 36.38 24.24
C SER A 440 15.81 35.78 25.61
N PHE A 441 16.57 36.20 26.64
CA PHE A 441 16.44 35.72 28.01
C PHE A 441 15.22 36.35 28.71
N VAL A 442 14.96 37.64 28.47
CA VAL A 442 13.75 38.34 28.94
C VAL A 442 12.51 37.79 28.24
N ILE A 443 12.59 37.53 26.92
CA ILE A 443 11.56 36.86 26.14
C ILE A 443 11.30 35.46 26.70
N TRP A 444 12.35 34.68 26.98
CA TRP A 444 12.24 33.35 27.58
C TRP A 444 11.63 33.39 28.99
N PHE A 445 12.00 34.38 29.81
CA PHE A 445 11.45 34.57 31.15
C PHE A 445 9.99 35.07 31.11
N TYR A 446 9.62 35.92 30.14
CA TYR A 446 8.23 36.31 29.88
C TYR A 446 7.41 35.12 29.34
N PHE A 447 8.02 34.27 28.52
CA PHE A 447 7.41 33.05 27.98
C PHE A 447 7.28 31.92 29.00
N GLN A 448 8.11 31.86 30.04
CA GLN A 448 7.94 30.93 31.16
C GLN A 448 6.64 31.18 31.93
N LYS A 449 6.05 32.37 31.80
CA LYS A 449 4.78 32.75 32.43
C LYS A 449 3.56 32.55 31.53
N LEU A 450 3.74 32.22 30.24
CA LEU A 450 2.65 31.91 29.33
C LEU A 450 2.33 30.41 29.35
N ASP A 451 1.05 30.09 29.55
CA ASP A 451 0.50 28.74 29.49
C ASP A 451 0.96 28.02 28.20
N SER A 452 1.69 26.91 28.33
CA SER A 452 2.26 26.15 27.20
C SER A 452 1.23 25.78 26.12
N THR A 453 -0.04 25.63 26.51
CA THR A 453 -1.15 25.35 25.60
C THR A 453 -1.45 26.53 24.66
N PHE A 454 -1.16 27.77 25.07
CA PHE A 454 -1.29 28.97 24.24
C PHE A 454 -0.36 28.91 23.03
N LEU A 455 0.91 28.58 23.24
CA LEU A 455 1.91 28.54 22.18
C LEU A 455 1.65 27.39 21.21
N ILE A 456 1.31 26.21 21.73
CA ILE A 456 1.00 25.04 20.92
C ILE A 456 -0.26 25.27 20.07
N SER A 457 -1.22 26.08 20.54
CA SER A 457 -2.43 26.43 19.78
C SER A 457 -2.22 27.39 18.60
N LEU A 458 -1.04 28.00 18.44
CA LEU A 458 -0.75 28.93 17.35
C LEU A 458 -0.69 28.20 16.00
N PRO A 459 -1.13 28.84 14.88
CA PRO A 459 -1.28 28.16 13.58
C PRO A 459 -0.02 27.48 13.05
N ILE A 460 1.16 28.04 13.35
CA ILE A 460 2.46 27.53 12.88
C ILE A 460 2.91 26.32 13.70
N LEU A 461 2.65 26.33 15.01
CA LEU A 461 3.12 25.30 15.93
C LEU A 461 2.12 24.15 16.11
N PHE A 462 0.83 24.42 15.90
CA PHE A 462 -0.23 23.44 16.12
C PHE A 462 -0.12 22.15 15.29
N PRO A 463 0.22 22.18 13.99
CA PRO A 463 0.37 20.96 13.20
C PRO A 463 1.52 20.07 13.68
N ILE A 464 2.58 20.69 14.22
CA ILE A 464 3.82 20.01 14.61
C ILE A 464 3.72 19.48 16.04
N LEU A 465 3.21 20.30 16.98
CA LEU A 465 3.22 20.00 18.41
C LEU A 465 1.83 19.63 18.96
N GLY A 466 0.75 20.19 18.40
CA GLY A 466 -0.61 19.96 18.88
C GLY A 466 -1.24 18.67 18.36
N VAL A 467 -1.12 18.41 17.05
CA VAL A 467 -1.71 17.22 16.40
C VAL A 467 -1.21 15.89 16.99
N PRO A 468 0.10 15.71 17.30
CA PRO A 468 0.56 14.47 17.94
C PRO A 468 -0.09 14.19 19.30
N ILE A 469 -0.26 15.22 20.14
CA ILE A 469 -0.90 15.12 21.45
C ILE A 469 -2.37 14.68 21.29
N LEU A 470 -3.06 15.23 20.30
CA LEU A 470 -4.46 14.89 20.04
C LEU A 470 -4.62 13.51 19.40
N LYS A 471 -3.65 13.04 18.61
CA LYS A 471 -3.64 11.65 18.10
C LYS A 471 -3.50 10.65 19.24
N GLU A 472 -2.68 10.96 20.25
CA GLU A 472 -2.58 10.12 21.45
C GLU A 472 -3.91 10.13 22.25
N LEU A 473 -4.58 11.28 22.35
CA LEU A 473 -5.93 11.35 22.93
C LEU A 473 -6.95 10.52 22.13
N ASP A 474 -6.88 10.53 20.80
CA ASP A 474 -7.72 9.73 19.91
C ASP A 474 -7.49 8.22 20.12
N LEU A 475 -6.25 7.79 20.31
CA LEU A 475 -5.92 6.40 20.64
C LEU A 475 -6.53 5.98 21.98
N GLN A 476 -6.54 6.86 22.98
CA GLN A 476 -7.06 6.54 24.31
C GLN A 476 -8.59 6.58 24.43
N THR A 477 -9.21 7.50 23.71
CA THR A 477 -10.68 7.57 23.66
C THR A 477 -11.24 6.52 22.70
N GLY A 478 -10.45 6.08 21.73
CA GLY A 478 -10.81 5.06 20.76
C GLY A 478 -12.11 5.41 20.03
N THR A 479 -13.00 4.43 19.92
CA THR A 479 -14.33 4.59 19.30
C THR A 479 -15.40 5.09 20.27
N LYS A 480 -15.06 5.39 21.55
CA LYS A 480 -16.05 5.84 22.54
C LYS A 480 -16.60 7.20 22.13
N ARG A 481 -17.93 7.34 22.08
CA ARG A 481 -18.65 8.59 21.78
C ARG A 481 -19.91 8.70 22.63
N GLY A 482 -20.49 9.89 22.70
CA GLY A 482 -21.74 10.14 23.43
C GLY A 482 -21.68 9.71 24.90
N LEU A 483 -22.69 8.99 25.38
CA LEU A 483 -22.82 8.56 26.78
C LEU A 483 -21.64 7.71 27.27
N VAL A 484 -21.06 6.86 26.42
CA VAL A 484 -19.93 5.99 26.78
C VAL A 484 -18.65 6.80 27.00
N LEU A 485 -18.42 7.81 26.16
CA LEU A 485 -17.31 8.74 26.33
C LEU A 485 -17.52 9.59 27.60
N LYS A 486 -18.75 10.06 27.85
CA LYS A 486 -19.11 10.82 29.04
C LYS A 486 -18.75 10.08 30.32
N GLN A 487 -19.23 8.84 30.47
CA GLN A 487 -18.96 8.01 31.66
C GLN A 487 -17.46 7.73 31.82
N SER A 488 -16.78 7.40 30.72
CA SER A 488 -15.35 7.11 30.74
C SER A 488 -14.50 8.31 31.17
N LEU A 489 -14.85 9.52 30.76
CA LEU A 489 -14.10 10.73 31.12
C LEU A 489 -14.37 11.17 32.56
N LEU A 490 -15.63 11.09 33.02
CA LEU A 490 -15.98 11.37 34.41
C LEU A 490 -15.28 10.40 35.38
N SER A 491 -15.21 9.11 35.03
CA SER A 491 -14.46 8.12 35.82
C SER A 491 -12.96 8.42 35.93
N LYS A 492 -12.40 9.21 35.01
CA LYS A 492 -11.00 9.64 34.98
C LYS A 492 -10.77 11.02 35.62
N GLY A 493 -11.76 11.55 36.34
CA GLY A 493 -11.67 12.82 37.06
C GLY A 493 -11.72 14.06 36.18
N VAL A 494 -12.16 13.95 34.92
CA VAL A 494 -12.36 15.10 34.03
C VAL A 494 -13.60 15.88 34.49
N SER A 495 -13.51 17.21 34.57
CA SER A 495 -14.61 18.05 35.03
C SER A 495 -15.84 17.94 34.13
N GLU A 496 -17.06 18.02 34.68
CA GLU A 496 -18.29 17.93 33.87
C GLU A 496 -18.34 18.95 32.73
N LYS A 497 -17.79 20.15 32.97
CA LYS A 497 -17.68 21.21 31.97
C LYS A 497 -16.79 20.81 30.79
N ASP A 498 -15.64 20.19 31.08
CA ASP A 498 -14.70 19.74 30.03
C ASP A 498 -15.26 18.53 29.27
N VAL A 499 -15.98 17.64 29.96
CA VAL A 499 -16.68 16.51 29.33
C VAL A 499 -17.76 17.00 28.38
N PHE A 500 -18.55 18.00 28.79
CA PHE A 500 -19.58 18.58 27.93
C PHE A 500 -18.97 19.21 26.67
N PHE A 501 -17.89 19.97 26.82
CA PHE A 501 -17.13 20.53 25.69
C PHE A 501 -16.63 19.44 24.72
N LEU A 502 -16.05 18.35 25.24
CA LEU A 502 -15.60 17.23 24.39
C LEU A 502 -16.76 16.53 23.67
N LEU A 503 -17.93 16.42 24.31
CA LEU A 503 -19.11 15.82 23.68
C LEU A 503 -19.65 16.69 22.55
N GLU A 504 -19.75 18.01 22.78
CA GLU A 504 -20.22 18.99 21.79
C GLU A 504 -19.35 19.00 20.52
N ILE A 505 -18.02 18.91 20.66
CA ILE A 505 -17.13 18.88 19.50
C ILE A 505 -17.06 17.48 18.83
N SER A 506 -17.47 16.40 19.51
CA SER A 506 -17.26 15.01 19.05
C SER A 506 -18.46 14.36 18.34
N GLU A 507 -19.45 15.13 17.91
CA GLU A 507 -20.76 14.62 17.45
C GLU A 507 -20.77 13.82 16.14
N ALA A 508 -19.70 13.79 15.33
CA ALA A 508 -19.75 13.13 14.02
C ALA A 508 -18.44 12.42 13.61
N LYS A 509 -18.18 11.25 14.22
CA LYS A 509 -17.28 10.16 13.74
C LYS A 509 -15.79 10.48 13.51
N SER A 510 -15.34 11.73 13.54
CA SER A 510 -13.93 12.12 13.40
C SER A 510 -13.20 12.09 14.75
N GLY A 511 -11.86 11.99 14.69
CA GLY A 511 -10.97 12.10 15.85
C GLY A 511 -10.78 13.56 16.27
N PHE A 512 -10.44 13.78 17.55
CA PHE A 512 -10.09 15.09 18.11
C PHE A 512 -8.95 15.76 17.34
N ALA A 513 -7.97 15.00 16.82
CA ALA A 513 -6.88 15.57 16.02
C ALA A 513 -7.37 16.18 14.70
N GLU A 514 -8.36 15.55 14.06
CA GLU A 514 -8.97 16.02 12.81
C GLU A 514 -9.92 17.19 13.06
N LEU A 515 -10.78 17.05 14.09
CA LEU A 515 -11.70 18.09 14.52
C LEU A 515 -10.96 19.37 14.90
N ALA A 516 -9.82 19.24 15.57
CA ALA A 516 -9.08 20.39 16.04
C ALA A 516 -8.53 21.26 14.91
N LEU A 517 -8.40 20.79 13.67
CA LEU A 517 -8.00 21.65 12.55
C LEU A 517 -9.05 22.72 12.26
N GLN A 518 -10.33 22.43 12.51
CA GLN A 518 -11.47 23.31 12.24
C GLN A 518 -11.84 24.21 13.45
N LEU A 519 -11.25 23.96 14.62
CA LEU A 519 -11.52 24.73 15.83
C LEU A 519 -10.84 26.10 15.83
N ASN A 520 -11.51 27.06 16.49
CA ASN A 520 -10.91 28.36 16.78
C ASN A 520 -9.78 28.20 17.82
N LEU A 521 -9.01 29.28 18.00
CA LEU A 521 -7.81 29.24 18.82
C LEU A 521 -8.10 29.00 20.32
N LYS A 522 -9.23 29.48 20.83
CA LYS A 522 -9.67 29.28 22.22
C LYS A 522 -10.08 27.83 22.47
N ASP A 523 -10.76 27.21 21.52
CA ASP A 523 -11.24 25.85 21.61
C ASP A 523 -10.09 24.86 21.44
N LYS A 524 -9.12 25.16 20.55
CA LYS A 524 -7.85 24.42 20.44
C LYS A 524 -7.09 24.38 21.78
N ARG A 525 -7.01 25.50 22.49
CA ARG A 525 -6.37 25.56 23.82
C ARG A 525 -7.10 24.72 24.83
N THR A 526 -8.42 24.85 24.87
CA THR A 526 -9.28 24.10 25.79
C THR A 526 -9.10 22.60 25.55
N LEU A 527 -9.11 22.18 24.28
CA LEU A 527 -8.89 20.79 23.89
C LEU A 527 -7.49 20.28 24.26
N LEU A 528 -6.43 21.03 23.97
CA LEU A 528 -5.05 20.66 24.35
C LEU A 528 -4.86 20.56 25.86
N ARG A 529 -5.48 21.47 26.62
CA ARG A 529 -5.46 21.43 28.09
C ARG A 529 -6.11 20.17 28.62
N ILE A 530 -7.28 19.80 28.08
CA ILE A 530 -8.00 18.58 28.47
C ILE A 530 -7.19 17.33 28.07
N ALA A 531 -6.61 17.33 26.87
CA ALA A 531 -5.74 16.24 26.41
C ALA A 531 -4.57 16.01 27.36
N ASN A 532 -3.82 17.08 27.70
CA ASN A 532 -2.69 16.99 28.62
C ASN A 532 -3.10 16.51 30.02
N PHE A 533 -4.26 16.92 30.53
CA PHE A 533 -4.79 16.43 31.81
C PHE A 533 -5.04 14.91 31.77
N ILE A 534 -5.73 14.43 30.73
CA ILE A 534 -6.04 13.00 30.56
C ILE A 534 -4.77 12.16 30.39
N LEU A 535 -3.82 12.66 29.60
CA LEU A 535 -2.56 11.96 29.33
C LEU A 535 -1.63 11.94 30.56
N LYS A 536 -1.63 13.00 31.38
CA LYS A 536 -0.80 13.07 32.58
C LYS A 536 -1.28 12.11 33.67
N ASN A 537 -2.59 12.02 33.93
CA ASN A 537 -3.14 11.11 34.94
C ASN A 537 -2.83 9.63 34.63
N LYS A 538 -2.65 9.26 33.35
CA LYS A 538 -2.24 7.91 32.96
C LYS A 538 -0.78 7.58 33.35
N MET A 539 0.13 8.55 33.33
CA MET A 539 1.51 8.29 33.75
C MET A 539 1.58 7.99 35.25
N GLU A 540 0.68 8.55 36.05
CA GLU A 540 0.58 8.28 37.49
C GLU A 540 -0.13 6.95 37.80
N GLU A 541 -0.98 6.41 36.91
CA GLU A 541 -1.61 5.07 37.05
C GLU A 541 -0.71 3.90 36.55
N ASN A 542 0.34 4.17 35.76
CA ASN A 542 1.27 3.15 35.25
C ASN A 542 2.64 3.15 35.98
N LEU A 543 2.77 3.94 37.05
CA LEU A 543 3.85 3.94 38.03
C LEU A 543 3.35 3.29 39.32
#